data_AF-I1HSC6-F1
#
_entry.id   AF-I1HSC6-F1
#
_cell.length_a   1.000
_cell.length_b   1.000
_cell.length_c   1.000
_cell.angle_alpha   90.00
_cell.angle_beta   90.00
_cell.angle_gamma   90.00
#
_symmetry.space_group_name_H-M   'P 1'
#
loop_
_entity.id
_entity.type
_entity.pdbx_description
1 polymer ?
#
loop_
_entity_poly.entity_id
_entity_poly.type
_entity_poly.pdbx_seq_one_letter_code
_entity_poly.pdbx_strand_id
1 'polypeptide(L)' 'MDEVLAGVAETIKNFAVIYLVDITEVPDFNTMYELYDPSTVIFFFRNKHIMIDLGTGQ' A
#
# COMPACT_ATOMS: atom_id res chain seq x y z
N MET A 1 -0.75 -4.79 -10.44
CA MET A 1 0.02 -4.06 -9.42
C MET A 1 1.08 -4.99 -8.83
N ASP A 2 0.67 -6.19 -8.43
CA ASP A 2 1.51 -7.18 -7.75
C ASP A 2 2.77 -7.58 -8.52
N GLU A 3 2.68 -7.78 -9.85
CA GLU A 3 3.85 -8.10 -10.68
C GLU A 3 4.90 -6.98 -10.70
N VAL A 4 4.45 -5.72 -10.70
CA VAL A 4 5.33 -4.55 -10.67
C VAL A 4 6.02 -4.46 -9.30
N LEU A 5 5.25 -4.63 -8.22
CA LEU A 5 5.77 -4.64 -6.85
C LEU A 5 6.77 -5.77 -6.61
N ALA A 6 6.49 -6.97 -7.13
CA ALA A 6 7.41 -8.10 -7.08
C ALA A 6 8.70 -7.83 -7.86
N GLY A 7 8.60 -7.20 -9.04
CA GLY A 7 9.77 -6.84 -9.85
C GLY A 7 10.70 -5.81 -9.20
N VAL A 8 10.15 -4.88 -8.41
CA VAL A 8 10.96 -3.85 -7.72
C VAL A 8 11.38 -4.25 -6.31
N ALA A 9 10.77 -5.28 -5.72
CA ALA A 9 10.99 -5.70 -4.33
C ALA A 9 12.48 -5.90 -4.00
N GLU A 10 13.22 -6.58 -4.87
CA GLU A 10 14.64 -6.86 -4.66
C GLU A 10 15.52 -5.59 -4.75
N THR A 11 15.14 -4.67 -5.64
CA THR A 11 15.86 -3.40 -5.85
C THR A 11 15.71 -2.46 -4.66
N ILE A 12 14.54 -2.46 -4.01
CA ILE A 12 14.20 -1.52 -2.93
C ILE A 12 14.41 -2.08 -1.52
N LYS A 13 14.82 -3.34 -1.38
CA LYS A 13 14.92 -4.08 -0.10
C LYS A 13 15.74 -3.38 1.00
N ASN A 14 16.68 -2.51 0.62
CA ASN A 14 17.52 -1.79 1.58
C ASN A 14 16.79 -0.65 2.30
N PHE A 15 15.69 -0.15 1.74
CA PHE A 15 14.97 1.03 2.27
C PHE A 15 13.44 0.87 2.33
N ALA A 16 12.87 -0.15 1.71
CA ALA A 16 11.45 -0.45 1.76
C ALA A 16 11.19 -1.96 1.82
N VAL A 17 10.08 -2.33 2.46
CA VAL A 17 9.56 -3.70 2.53
C VAL A 17 8.12 -3.67 2.05
N ILE A 18 7.75 -4.64 1.21
CA ILE A 18 6.41 -4.76 0.65
C ILE A 18 5.68 -5.89 1.38
N TYR A 19 4.44 -5.61 1.79
CA TYR A 19 3.52 -6.59 2.36
C TYR A 19 2.26 -6.64 1.50
N LEU A 20 1.73 -7.84 1.31
CA LEU A 20 0.43 -8.06 0.68
C LEU A 20 -0.61 -8.32 1.78
N VAL A 21 -1.74 -7.63 1.70
CA VAL A 21 -2.85 -7.77 2.63
C VAL A 21 -4.11 -7.99 1.81
N ASP A 22 -4.83 -9.08 2.09
CA ASP A 22 -6.14 -9.34 1.52
C ASP A 22 -7.22 -8.67 2.38
N ILE A 23 -7.91 -7.69 1.80
CA ILE A 23 -8.98 -6.92 2.46
C ILE A 23 -10.26 -7.74 2.71
N THR A 24 -10.38 -8.93 2.12
CA THR A 24 -11.47 -9.88 2.39
C THR A 24 -11.19 -10.75 3.60
N GLU A 25 -9.92 -11.09 3.84
CA GLU A 25 -9.49 -11.84 5.03
C GLU A 25 -9.29 -10.93 6.24
N VAL A 26 -8.82 -9.69 6.03
CA VAL A 26 -8.57 -8.70 7.09
C VAL A 26 -9.35 -7.41 6.81
N PRO A 27 -10.65 -7.36 7.14
CA PRO A 27 -11.50 -6.22 6.83
C PRO A 27 -11.37 -5.04 7.81
N ASP A 28 -10.63 -5.20 8.90
CA ASP A 28 -10.55 -4.26 10.04
C ASP A 28 -10.17 -2.83 9.64
N PHE A 29 -9.43 -2.68 8.54
CA PHE A 29 -8.89 -1.41 8.07
C PHE A 29 -9.70 -0.78 6.93
N ASN A 30 -10.71 -1.48 6.39
CA ASN A 30 -11.43 -1.05 5.19
C ASN A 30 -12.20 0.26 5.40
N THR A 31 -12.88 0.40 6.55
CA THR A 31 -13.61 1.63 6.89
C THR A 31 -12.67 2.77 7.30
N MET A 32 -11.54 2.47 7.94
CA MET A 32 -10.62 3.49 8.44
C MET A 32 -9.84 4.18 7.32
N TYR A 33 -9.43 3.42 6.31
CA TYR A 33 -8.69 3.92 5.14
C TYR A 33 -9.53 4.04 3.88
N GLU A 34 -10.85 3.86 3.98
CA GLU A 34 -11.77 3.99 2.84
C GLU A 34 -11.37 3.10 1.64
N LEU A 35 -11.02 1.83 1.92
CA LEU A 35 -10.58 0.86 0.92
C LEU A 35 -11.78 0.33 0.12
N TYR A 36 -12.22 1.11 -0.87
CA TYR A 36 -13.29 0.73 -1.81
C TYR A 36 -12.76 0.22 -3.15
N ASP A 37 -11.51 0.55 -3.47
CA ASP A 37 -10.86 0.17 -4.72
C ASP A 37 -10.36 -1.28 -4.68
N PRO A 38 -10.30 -1.96 -5.84
CA PRO A 38 -9.81 -3.34 -5.92
C PRO A 38 -8.32 -3.48 -5.58
N SER A 39 -7.55 -2.39 -5.59
CA SER A 39 -6.13 -2.37 -5.20
C SER A 39 -5.76 -0.98 -4.69
N THR A 40 -5.19 -0.92 -3.49
CA THR A 40 -4.69 0.32 -2.87
C THR A 40 -3.29 0.07 -2.33
N VAL A 41 -2.38 1.02 -2.57
CA VAL A 41 -1.01 0.97 -2.04
C VAL A 41 -0.84 2.07 -1.01
N ILE A 42 -0.48 1.70 0.21
CA ILE A 42 -0.31 2.61 1.34
C ILE A 42 1.14 2.57 1.82
N PHE A 43 1.73 3.73 2.12
CA PHE A 43 3.10 3.84 2.61
C PHE A 43 3.13 4.17 4.10
N PHE A 44 3.95 3.42 4.84
CA PHE A 44 4.18 3.65 6.27
C PHE A 44 5.67 3.83 6.55
N PHE A 45 6.00 4.80 7.40
CA PHE A 45 7.36 4.97 7.92
C PHE A 45 7.31 5.28 9.41
N ARG A 46 7.99 4.45 10.22
CA ARG A 46 8.02 4.59 11.69
C ARG A 46 6.62 4.74 12.31
N ASN A 47 5.70 3.86 11.91
CA ASN A 47 4.28 3.84 12.34
C ASN A 47 3.45 5.07 11.95
N LYS A 48 3.92 5.87 10.98
CA LYS A 48 3.16 6.99 10.42
C LYS A 48 2.77 6.69 8.99
N HIS A 49 1.50 6.93 8.67
CA HIS A 49 0.98 6.96 7.31
C HIS A 49 1.63 8.13 6.54
N ILE A 50 2.22 7.84 5.38
CA ILE A 50 2.78 8.85 4.48
C ILE A 50 1.76 9.17 3.41
N MET A 51 1.32 10.42 3.36
CA MET A 51 0.50 10.92 2.25
C MET A 51 1.40 11.20 1.04
N ILE A 52 0.95 10.79 -0.14
CA ILE A 52 1.64 11.02 -1.41
C ILE A 52 0.72 11.85 -2.30
N ASP A 53 1.25 12.96 -2.79
CA ASP A 53 0.59 13.73 -3.83
C ASP A 53 0.98 13.18 -5.20
N LEU A 54 0.00 12.60 -5.90
CA LEU A 54 0.13 12.08 -7.26
C LEU A 54 -0.62 12.95 -8.28
N GLY A 55 -1.21 14.07 -7.85
CA GLY A 55 -2.07 14.91 -8.70
C GLY A 55 -3.36 14.22 -9.16
N THR A 56 -3.71 13.07 -8.55
CA THR A 56 -4.93 12.28 -8.84
C THR A 56 -6.08 12.61 -7.89
N GLY A 57 -5.93 13.66 -7.09
CA GLY A 57 -7.01 14.18 -6.26
C GLY A 57 -8.21 14.52 -7.16
N GLN A 58 -9.40 14.11 -6.73
CA GLN A 58 -10.60 14.80 -7.16
C GLN A 58 -10.51 16.29 -6.81
#